data_AF-A0A812WFB8-F1
#
_entry.id   AF-A0A812WFB8-F1
#
_cell.length_a   1.000
_cell.length_b   1.000
_cell.length_c   1.000
_cell.angle_alpha   90.00
_cell.angle_beta   90.00
_cell.angle_gamma   90.00
#
_symmetry.space_group_name_H-M   'P 1'
#
loop_
_entity.id
_entity.type
_entity.pdbx_description
1 polymer ?
#
loop_
_entity_poly.entity_id
_entity_poly.type
_entity_poly.pdbx_seq_one_letter_code
_entity_poly.pdbx_strand_id
1 'polypeptide(L)'
;MLSTYLRDYNFNFILADNALGFQKADEQTVAMILQMKMLLKDRAPDSEFAPLVEICTANAQAQLELLGIQNTINTISMMSKAMALVAIDTLAHGVLSDLLSASGNNMDIMPLRDYLGQQPLPSQISFVEATAMVNRAAQQAWVV
;
A
#
# COMPACT_ATOMS: atom_id res chain seq x y z
N MET A 1 3.18 -11.87 25.50
CA MET A 1 1.97 -12.16 24.71
C MET A 1 1.95 -11.38 23.39
N LEU A 2 1.89 -10.04 23.36
CA LEU A 2 1.86 -9.25 22.10
C LEU A 2 3.01 -9.48 21.09
N SER A 3 4.23 -9.77 21.56
CA SER A 3 5.41 -9.91 20.67
C SER A 3 5.44 -11.20 19.85
N THR A 4 4.71 -12.24 20.26
CA THR A 4 4.63 -13.49 19.49
C THR A 4 3.73 -13.27 18.28
N TYR A 5 2.59 -12.59 18.48
CA TYR A 5 1.59 -12.36 17.44
C TYR A 5 2.03 -11.37 16.35
N LEU A 6 2.80 -10.32 16.66
CA LEU A 6 3.22 -9.33 15.66
C LEU A 6 4.03 -9.93 14.49
N ARG A 7 4.72 -11.05 14.73
CA ARG A 7 5.52 -11.76 13.71
C ARG A 7 4.70 -12.76 12.89
N ASP A 8 3.59 -13.22 13.44
CA ASP A 8 2.76 -14.24 12.80
C ASP A 8 1.86 -13.63 11.69
N TYR A 9 1.74 -12.31 11.67
CA TYR A 9 0.98 -11.60 10.64
C TYR A 9 1.85 -11.27 9.42
N ASN A 10 1.34 -11.62 8.23
CA ASN A 10 1.96 -11.21 6.96
C ASN A 10 1.86 -9.69 6.76
N PHE A 11 0.82 -9.05 7.31
CA PHE A 11 0.57 -7.63 7.18
C PHE A 11 0.14 -7.04 8.53
N ASN A 12 0.78 -5.95 8.92
CA ASN A 12 0.41 -5.19 10.11
C ASN A 12 -0.16 -3.84 9.67
N PHE A 13 -1.45 -3.62 9.89
CA PHE A 13 -2.11 -2.35 9.61
C PHE A 13 -2.30 -1.58 10.91
N ILE A 14 -1.84 -0.33 10.93
CA ILE A 14 -2.00 0.59 12.05
C ILE A 14 -2.89 1.73 11.57
N LEU A 15 -4.10 1.80 12.12
CA LEU A 15 -5.13 2.73 11.69
C LEU A 15 -5.25 3.90 12.67
N ALA A 16 -5.54 5.08 12.15
CA ALA A 16 -5.69 6.29 12.95
C ALA A 16 -7.03 6.26 13.69
N ASP A 17 -7.03 6.57 14.98
CA ASP A 17 -8.27 6.66 15.75
C ASP A 17 -9.03 7.95 15.42
N ASN A 18 -10.02 7.82 14.53
CA ASN A 18 -10.84 8.93 14.06
C ASN A 18 -11.67 9.60 15.18
N ALA A 19 -11.81 8.99 16.36
CA ALA A 19 -12.52 9.61 17.49
C ALA A 19 -11.71 10.73 18.17
N LEU A 20 -10.38 10.77 18.00
CA LEU A 20 -9.49 11.67 18.74
C LEU A 20 -9.17 12.99 18.01
N GLY A 21 -9.58 13.11 16.75
CA GLY A 21 -9.18 14.19 15.85
C GLY A 21 -7.75 14.01 15.33
N PHE A 22 -7.46 14.60 14.17
CA PHE A 22 -6.28 14.27 13.35
C PHE A 22 -4.93 14.31 14.09
N GLN A 23 -4.67 15.37 14.88
CA GLN A 23 -3.40 15.52 15.56
C GLN A 23 -3.19 14.48 16.66
N LYS A 24 -4.22 14.24 17.49
CA LYS A 24 -4.13 13.27 18.58
C LYS A 24 -4.12 11.82 18.08
N ALA A 25 -4.85 11.54 17.00
CA ALA A 25 -4.82 10.25 16.33
C ALA A 25 -3.40 9.93 15.85
N ASP A 26 -2.74 10.90 15.20
CA ASP A 26 -1.35 10.77 14.75
C ASP A 26 -0.36 10.61 15.91
N GLU A 27 -0.50 11.41 16.98
CA GLU A 27 0.33 11.30 18.19
C GLU A 27 0.25 9.90 18.81
N GLN A 28 -0.97 9.35 18.90
CA GLN A 28 -1.20 8.00 19.40
C GLN A 28 -0.57 6.95 18.48
N THR A 29 -0.76 7.08 17.17
CA THR A 29 -0.18 6.18 16.15
C THR A 29 1.35 6.14 16.25
N VAL A 30 2.00 7.30 16.29
CA VAL A 30 3.47 7.41 16.41
C VAL A 30 3.95 6.81 17.73
N ALA A 31 3.29 7.13 18.85
CA ALA A 31 3.64 6.58 20.16
C ALA A 31 3.50 5.05 20.20
N MET A 32 2.43 4.50 19.61
CA MET A 32 2.22 3.06 19.53
C MET A 32 3.30 2.37 18.72
N ILE A 33 3.67 2.92 17.56
CA ILE A 33 4.74 2.38 16.70
C ILE A 33 6.08 2.39 17.43
N LEU A 34 6.41 3.47 18.12
CA LEU A 34 7.63 3.56 18.92
C LEU A 34 7.67 2.44 19.98
N GLN A 35 6.58 2.24 20.71
CA GLN A 35 6.48 1.17 21.71
C GLN A 35 6.61 -0.22 21.08
N MET A 36 5.97 -0.46 19.93
CA MET A 36 6.09 -1.73 19.20
C MET A 36 7.54 -1.99 18.76
N LYS A 37 8.24 -0.97 18.22
CA LYS A 37 9.65 -1.11 17.84
C LYS A 37 10.55 -1.40 19.03
N MET A 38 10.32 -0.76 20.19
CA MET A 38 11.08 -1.06 21.41
C MET A 38 10.87 -2.51 21.86
N LEU A 39 9.62 -2.98 21.89
CA LEU A 39 9.29 -4.36 22.26
C LEU A 39 9.90 -5.40 21.31
N LEU A 40 9.95 -5.08 20.01
CA LEU A 40 10.58 -5.93 19.01
C LEU A 40 12.11 -5.90 19.14
N LYS A 41 12.74 -4.75 19.36
CA LYS A 41 14.18 -4.69 19.57
C LYS A 41 14.65 -5.57 20.73
N ASP A 42 13.89 -5.59 21.83
CA ASP A 42 14.24 -6.37 23.02
C ASP A 42 14.03 -7.88 22.85
N ARG A 43 13.15 -8.31 21.96
CA ARG A 43 12.70 -9.72 21.83
C ARG A 43 13.02 -10.36 20.49
N ALA A 44 13.34 -9.54 19.50
CA ALA A 44 13.30 -9.81 18.06
C ALA A 44 14.29 -8.91 17.28
N PRO A 45 15.56 -8.79 17.69
CA PRO A 45 16.46 -7.77 17.15
C PRO A 45 16.63 -7.82 15.63
N ASP A 46 16.53 -9.01 15.03
CA ASP A 46 16.67 -9.22 13.58
C ASP A 46 15.34 -9.17 12.81
N SER A 47 14.22 -8.90 13.49
CA SER A 47 12.90 -8.83 12.84
C SER A 47 12.71 -7.49 12.17
N GLU A 48 12.43 -7.52 10.87
CA GLU A 48 11.96 -6.34 10.15
C GLU A 48 10.53 -6.00 10.58
N PHE A 49 10.30 -4.74 10.95
CA PHE A 49 8.97 -4.23 11.30
C PHE A 49 8.58 -3.15 10.30
N ALA A 50 7.75 -3.55 9.33
CA ALA A 50 7.29 -2.71 8.24
C ALA A 50 5.75 -2.64 8.19
N PRO A 51 5.09 -2.06 9.22
CA PRO A 51 3.64 -1.87 9.21
C PRO A 51 3.23 -0.89 8.12
N LEU A 52 2.01 -1.07 7.60
CA LEU A 52 1.30 -0.04 6.86
C LEU A 52 0.56 0.86 7.85
N VAL A 53 0.83 2.16 7.80
CA VAL A 53 0.38 3.10 8.83
C VAL A 53 -0.49 4.19 8.22
N GLU A 54 -1.70 4.32 8.73
CA GLU A 54 -2.57 5.45 8.45
C GLU A 54 -2.14 6.67 9.26
N ILE A 55 -2.04 7.81 8.60
CA ILE A 55 -1.75 9.11 9.21
C ILE A 55 -2.64 10.19 8.61
N CYS A 56 -2.82 11.28 9.35
CA CYS A 56 -3.61 12.42 8.91
C CYS A 56 -2.71 13.60 8.50
N THR A 57 -1.52 13.75 9.10
CA THR A 57 -0.66 14.93 8.93
C THR A 57 0.70 14.60 8.33
N ALA A 58 1.29 15.58 7.64
CA ALA A 58 2.65 15.46 7.11
C ALA A 58 3.72 15.42 8.24
N ASN A 59 3.41 16.00 9.40
CA ASN A 59 4.32 15.95 10.55
C ASN A 59 4.46 14.52 11.10
N ALA A 60 3.35 13.79 11.21
CA ALA A 60 3.39 12.38 11.59
C ALA A 60 4.20 11.54 10.61
N GLN A 61 4.08 11.82 9.30
CA GLN A 61 4.89 11.16 8.28
C GLN A 61 6.39 11.33 8.55
N ALA A 62 6.85 12.57 8.76
CA ALA A 62 8.25 12.86 9.04
C ALA A 62 8.74 12.17 10.32
N GLN A 63 7.90 12.11 11.37
CA GLN A 63 8.22 11.41 12.61
C GLN A 63 8.36 9.90 12.40
N LEU A 64 7.49 9.28 11.59
CA LEU A 64 7.55 7.87 11.25
C LEU A 64 8.76 7.54 10.37
N GLU A 65 9.12 8.43 9.44
CA GLU A 65 10.33 8.30 8.63
C GLU A 65 11.61 8.28 9.50
N LEU A 66 11.67 9.10 10.55
CA LEU A 66 12.77 9.05 11.54
C LEU A 66 12.83 7.72 12.29
N LEU A 67 11.68 7.06 12.47
CA LEU A 67 11.61 5.71 13.02
C LEU A 67 11.87 4.63 11.96
N GLY A 68 12.19 4.98 10.71
CA GLY A 68 12.41 4.03 9.62
C GLY A 68 11.12 3.39 9.09
N ILE A 69 9.96 3.97 9.37
CA ILE A 69 8.67 3.55 8.83
C ILE A 69 8.35 4.39 7.61
N GLN A 70 8.33 3.76 6.43
CA GLN A 70 8.09 4.43 5.15
C GLN A 70 6.73 4.09 4.54
N ASN A 71 6.12 2.97 4.97
CA ASN A 71 4.85 2.52 4.43
C ASN A 71 3.69 3.25 5.13
N THR A 72 3.48 4.51 4.78
CA THR A 72 2.48 5.38 5.38
C THR A 72 1.44 5.82 4.35
N ILE A 73 0.16 5.85 4.75
CA ILE A 73 -0.94 6.42 3.97
C ILE A 73 -1.41 7.69 4.67
N ASN A 74 -1.20 8.84 4.03
CA ASN A 74 -1.82 10.09 4.46
C ASN A 74 -3.23 10.20 3.89
N THR A 75 -4.24 9.91 4.70
CA THR A 75 -5.65 9.82 4.25
C THR A 75 -6.22 11.16 3.84
N ILE A 76 -5.85 12.24 4.52
CA ILE A 76 -6.29 13.61 4.17
C ILE A 76 -5.71 14.01 2.80
N SER A 77 -4.42 13.76 2.57
CA SER A 77 -3.76 14.07 1.31
C SER A 77 -4.35 13.26 0.16
N MET A 78 -4.55 11.95 0.38
CA MET A 78 -5.12 11.04 -0.60
C MET A 78 -6.55 11.45 -0.99
N MET A 79 -7.39 11.75 -0.01
CA MET A 79 -8.76 12.20 -0.24
C MET A 79 -8.80 13.54 -0.98
N SER A 80 -7.94 14.49 -0.58
CA SER A 80 -7.83 15.79 -1.25
C SER A 80 -7.43 15.66 -2.73
N LYS A 81 -6.49 14.77 -3.04
CA LYS A 81 -6.09 14.46 -4.42
C LYS A 81 -7.22 13.81 -5.22
N ALA A 82 -7.95 12.87 -4.61
CA ALA A 82 -9.09 12.24 -5.25
C ALA A 82 -10.19 13.27 -5.56
N MET A 83 -10.52 14.15 -4.62
CA MET A 83 -11.48 15.24 -4.82
C MET A 83 -11.04 16.21 -5.92
N ALA A 84 -9.76 16.61 -5.93
CA ALA A 84 -9.21 17.48 -6.96
C ALA A 84 -9.31 16.85 -8.36
N LEU A 85 -9.01 15.55 -8.48
CA LEU A 85 -9.13 14.83 -9.74
C LEU A 85 -10.58 14.82 -10.24
N VAL A 86 -11.54 14.52 -9.36
CA VAL A 86 -12.97 14.52 -9.68
C VAL A 86 -13.48 15.92 -10.03
N ALA A 87 -12.94 16.97 -9.41
CA ALA A 87 -13.30 18.35 -9.72
C ALA A 87 -12.79 18.80 -11.10
N ILE A 88 -11.65 18.27 -11.56
CA ILE A 88 -11.10 18.53 -12.90
C ILE A 88 -11.86 17.74 -13.96
N ASP A 89 -12.11 16.46 -13.70
CA ASP A 89 -12.81 15.57 -14.61
C ASP A 89 -13.76 14.65 -13.85
N THR A 90 -15.06 14.85 -14.07
CA THR A 90 -16.10 14.03 -13.44
C THR A 90 -16.07 12.55 -13.85
N LEU A 91 -15.48 12.21 -15.01
CA LEU A 91 -15.27 10.81 -15.41
C LEU A 91 -14.33 10.08 -14.46
N ALA A 92 -13.39 10.81 -13.84
CA ALA A 92 -12.46 10.23 -12.87
C ALA A 92 -13.19 9.64 -11.67
N HIS A 93 -14.40 10.13 -11.31
CA HIS A 93 -15.19 9.53 -10.25
C HIS A 93 -15.60 8.09 -10.59
N GLY A 94 -16.09 7.86 -11.82
CA GLY A 94 -16.48 6.53 -12.29
C GLY A 94 -15.29 5.57 -12.28
N VAL A 95 -14.14 6.03 -12.78
CA VAL A 95 -12.90 5.23 -12.81
C VAL A 95 -12.40 4.90 -11.40
N LEU A 96 -12.33 5.89 -10.50
CA LEU A 96 -11.89 5.65 -9.11
C LEU A 96 -12.88 4.73 -8.36
N SER A 97 -14.18 4.91 -8.57
CA SER A 97 -15.21 4.07 -7.96
C SER A 97 -15.09 2.61 -8.42
N ASP A 98 -14.88 2.37 -9.71
CA ASP A 98 -14.67 1.04 -10.26
C ASP A 98 -13.40 0.40 -9.68
N LEU A 99 -12.27 1.12 -9.72
CA LEU A 99 -10.96 0.63 -9.24
C LEU A 99 -10.89 0.34 -7.74
N LEU A 100 -11.66 1.07 -6.92
CA LEU A 100 -11.70 0.92 -5.47
C LEU A 100 -12.84 -0.02 -5.01
N SER A 101 -13.69 -0.47 -5.93
CA SER A 101 -14.78 -1.38 -5.60
C SER A 101 -14.28 -2.82 -5.51
N ALA A 102 -14.86 -3.60 -4.59
CA ALA A 102 -14.51 -5.01 -4.44
C ALA A 102 -14.93 -5.88 -5.66
N SER A 103 -15.86 -5.39 -6.48
CA SER A 103 -16.46 -6.12 -7.61
C SER A 103 -16.09 -5.57 -8.99
N GLY A 104 -15.37 -4.44 -9.04
CA GLY A 104 -14.96 -3.79 -10.28
C GLY A 104 -13.60 -4.28 -10.77
N ASN A 105 -12.99 -3.50 -11.66
CA ASN A 105 -11.62 -3.77 -12.10
C ASN A 105 -10.64 -3.56 -10.94
N ASN A 106 -9.78 -4.54 -10.67
CA ASN A 106 -8.76 -4.41 -9.62
C ASN A 106 -7.39 -4.12 -10.24
N MET A 107 -6.59 -3.32 -9.55
CA MET A 107 -5.16 -3.21 -9.86
C MET A 107 -4.42 -4.36 -9.18
N ASP A 108 -3.65 -5.11 -9.98
CA ASP A 108 -2.79 -6.18 -9.49
C ASP A 108 -1.38 -6.03 -10.05
N ILE A 109 -0.39 -6.46 -9.27
CA ILE A 109 1.01 -6.50 -9.68
C ILE A 109 1.38 -7.96 -9.90
N MET A 110 1.49 -8.33 -11.16
CA MET A 110 1.81 -9.69 -11.55
C MET A 110 3.25 -9.80 -12.07
N PRO A 111 4.02 -10.82 -11.65
CA PRO A 111 5.31 -11.13 -12.22
C PRO A 111 5.27 -11.30 -13.74
N LEU A 112 6.23 -10.73 -14.47
CA LEU A 112 6.29 -10.84 -15.94
C LEU A 112 6.25 -12.30 -16.43
N ARG A 113 6.89 -13.21 -15.69
CA ARG A 113 6.91 -14.65 -15.98
C ARG A 113 5.52 -15.26 -16.13
N ASP A 114 4.51 -14.73 -15.44
CA ASP A 114 3.16 -15.28 -15.45
C ASP A 114 2.45 -14.93 -16.78
N TYR A 115 2.93 -13.93 -17.51
CA TYR A 115 2.46 -13.57 -18.86
C TYR A 115 3.21 -14.31 -19.98
N LEU A 116 4.35 -14.94 -19.69
CA LEU A 116 5.24 -15.54 -20.69
C LEU A 116 4.88 -17.01 -21.02
N GLY A 117 4.04 -17.65 -20.21
CA GLY A 117 3.74 -19.07 -20.36
C GLY A 117 4.99 -19.94 -20.27
N GLN A 118 5.36 -20.60 -21.37
CA GLN A 118 6.56 -21.45 -21.47
C GLN A 118 7.80 -20.68 -21.99
N GLN A 119 7.70 -19.38 -22.29
CA GLN A 119 8.82 -18.60 -22.81
C GLN A 119 9.78 -18.21 -21.67
N PRO A 120 11.11 -18.18 -21.93
CA PRO A 120 12.09 -17.77 -20.94
C PRO A 120 11.95 -16.28 -20.60
N LEU A 121 12.24 -15.92 -19.35
CA LEU A 121 12.25 -14.52 -18.91
C LEU A 121 13.38 -13.75 -19.64
N PRO A 122 13.07 -12.68 -20.38
CA PRO A 122 14.08 -11.91 -21.07
C PRO A 122 14.97 -11.15 -20.08
N SER A 123 16.27 -11.08 -20.35
CA SER A 123 17.23 -10.33 -19.52
C SER A 123 17.07 -8.81 -19.65
N GLN A 124 16.51 -8.34 -20.77
CA GLN A 124 16.21 -6.95 -21.06
C GLN A 124 14.93 -6.89 -21.89
N ILE A 125 14.10 -5.89 -21.64
CA ILE A 125 12.84 -5.68 -22.35
C ILE A 125 12.56 -4.18 -22.46
N SER A 126 12.04 -3.75 -23.60
CA SER A 126 11.51 -2.39 -23.78
C SER A 126 10.08 -2.28 -23.27
N PHE A 127 9.63 -1.06 -22.94
CA PHE A 127 8.26 -0.82 -22.52
C PHE A 127 7.21 -1.27 -23.55
N VAL A 128 7.53 -1.10 -24.84
CA VAL A 128 6.66 -1.52 -25.96
C VAL A 128 6.50 -3.04 -25.99
N GLU A 129 7.60 -3.78 -25.83
CA GLU A 129 7.58 -5.24 -25.79
C GLU A 129 6.80 -5.76 -24.57
N ALA A 130 6.99 -5.16 -23.39
CA ALA A 130 6.22 -5.51 -22.19
C ALA A 130 4.72 -5.30 -22.41
N THR A 131 4.33 -4.18 -23.02
CA THR A 131 2.93 -3.89 -23.36
C THR A 131 2.36 -4.93 -24.32
N ALA A 132 3.13 -5.33 -25.33
CA ALA A 132 2.71 -6.36 -26.28
C ALA A 132 2.53 -7.75 -25.61
N MET A 133 3.40 -8.10 -24.65
CA MET A 133 3.29 -9.34 -23.89
C MET A 133 2.04 -9.38 -23.01
N VAL A 134 1.78 -8.31 -22.24
CA VAL A 134 0.58 -8.21 -21.40
C VAL A 134 -0.69 -8.25 -22.23
N ASN A 135 -0.74 -7.51 -23.35
CA ASN A 135 -1.92 -7.48 -24.22
C ASN A 135 -2.21 -8.87 -24.83
N ARG A 136 -1.16 -9.59 -25.27
CA ARG A 136 -1.31 -10.96 -25.76
C ARG A 136 -1.88 -11.90 -24.70
N ALA A 137 -1.36 -11.84 -23.48
CA ALA A 137 -1.82 -12.67 -22.38
C ALA A 137 -3.27 -12.34 -21.98
N ALA A 138 -3.63 -11.06 -21.97
CA ALA A 138 -5.00 -10.62 -21.74
C ALA A 138 -5.96 -11.21 -22.79
N GLN A 139 -5.61 -11.19 -24.08
CA GLN A 139 -6.45 -11.79 -25.12
C GLN A 139 -6.63 -13.30 -24.98
N GLN A 140 -5.64 -14.02 -24.46
CA GLN A 140 -5.72 -15.47 -24.25
C GLN A 140 -6.64 -15.85 -23.09
N ALA A 141 -6.73 -15.02 -22.06
CA ALA A 141 -7.61 -15.26 -20.90
C ALA A 141 -9.11 -15.12 -21.23
N TRP A 142 -9.47 -14.44 -22.33
CA TRP A 142 -10.86 -14.19 -22.74
C TRP A 142 -11.41 -15.23 -23.73
N VAL A 143 -10.64 -16.28 -24.04
CA VAL A 143 -11.04 -17.38 -24.96
C VAL A 143 -11.39 -18.66 -24.18
N VAL A 144 -11.67 -18.56 -22.88
CA VAL A 144 -12.16 -19.66 -22.03
C VAL A 144 -13.59 -19.39 -21.59
#